data_AF-A0AAD4DLK9-F1
#
_entry.id   AF-A0AAD4DLK9-F1
#
_cell.length_a   1.000
_cell.length_b   1.000
_cell.length_c   1.000
_cell.angle_alpha   90.00
_cell.angle_beta   90.00
_cell.angle_gamma   90.00
#
_symmetry.space_group_name_H-M   'P 1'
#
loop_
_entity.id
_entity.type
_entity.pdbx_description
1 polymer ?
#
loop_
_entity_poly.entity_id
_entity_poly.type
_entity_poly.pdbx_seq_one_letter_code
_entity_poly.pdbx_strand_id
1 'polypeptide(L)'
;MAAALIPGMRIWVAFVTFINLSVAIALYSYHADQIDHSRKQGNLDEAYDTDLGWRDYCSIITSVILFGIYAYSVWTRNRVTSLIQNKFLRAILILIPTGLLLYIHCGAIDSLVRAQNYINASRMNRYPDSYESYKFNSFVCPKEVPFCFLLLSNYFLSVITGVFVLVEVAMSFFMSSPRPSPKSVGV
;
A
#
# COMPACT_ATOMS: atom_id res chain seq x y z
N MET A 1 -26.44 1.81 -16.76
CA MET A 1 -24.99 1.57 -16.96
C MET A 1 -24.17 1.49 -15.66
N ALA A 2 -24.55 2.15 -14.55
CA ALA A 2 -23.78 2.10 -13.28
C ALA A 2 -23.64 0.70 -12.64
N ALA A 3 -24.60 -0.20 -12.84
CA ALA A 3 -24.59 -1.54 -12.23
C ALA A 3 -23.46 -2.46 -12.71
N ALA A 4 -22.92 -2.23 -13.92
CA ALA A 4 -21.81 -3.01 -14.48
C ALA A 4 -20.41 -2.46 -14.10
N LEU A 5 -20.31 -1.21 -13.64
CA LEU A 5 -19.03 -0.60 -13.24
C LEU A 5 -18.51 -1.13 -11.90
N ILE A 6 -19.42 -1.42 -10.96
CA ILE A 6 -19.05 -1.82 -9.59
C ILE A 6 -18.32 -3.18 -9.54
N PRO A 7 -18.77 -4.23 -10.27
CA PRO A 7 -18.03 -5.50 -10.33
C PRO A 7 -16.65 -5.37 -10.97
N GLY A 8 -16.52 -4.57 -12.04
CA GLY A 8 -15.25 -4.31 -12.71
C GLY A 8 -14.25 -3.63 -11.79
N MET A 9 -14.70 -2.63 -11.01
CA MET A 9 -13.84 -1.96 -10.05
C MET A 9 -13.32 -2.90 -8.96
N ARG A 10 -14.17 -3.79 -8.43
CA ARG A 10 -13.74 -4.74 -7.39
C ARG A 10 -12.66 -5.71 -7.86
N ILE A 11 -12.74 -6.14 -9.11
CA ILE A 11 -11.70 -6.97 -9.74
C ILE A 11 -10.39 -6.19 -9.85
N TRP A 12 -10.47 -4.92 -10.29
CA TRP A 12 -9.31 -4.04 -10.34
C TRP A 12 -8.66 -3.79 -8.98
N VAL A 13 -9.45 -3.53 -7.93
CA VAL A 13 -8.90 -3.36 -6.58
C VAL A 13 -8.31 -4.67 -6.05
N ALA A 14 -8.94 -5.82 -6.33
CA ALA A 14 -8.36 -7.12 -5.98
C ALA A 14 -7.01 -7.36 -6.68
N PHE A 15 -6.89 -6.97 -7.95
CA PHE A 15 -5.64 -7.07 -8.70
C PHE A 15 -4.55 -6.14 -8.14
N VAL A 16 -4.89 -4.89 -7.86
CA VAL A 16 -3.93 -3.91 -7.31
C VAL A 16 -3.50 -4.28 -5.88
N THR A 17 -4.41 -4.78 -5.04
CA THR A 17 -4.07 -5.31 -3.70
C THR A 17 -3.22 -6.57 -3.77
N PHE A 18 -3.43 -7.45 -4.77
CA PHE A 18 -2.59 -8.60 -5.02
C PHE A 18 -1.16 -8.22 -5.41
N ILE A 19 -0.99 -7.27 -6.34
CA ILE A 19 0.34 -6.77 -6.73
C ILE A 19 1.04 -6.16 -5.53
N ASN A 20 0.33 -5.33 -4.75
CA ASN A 20 0.88 -4.70 -3.56
C ASN A 20 1.37 -5.73 -2.54
N LEU A 21 0.55 -6.75 -2.26
CA LEU A 21 0.94 -7.84 -1.38
C LEU A 21 2.14 -8.61 -1.92
N SER A 22 2.20 -8.87 -3.23
CA SER A 22 3.31 -9.58 -3.86
C SER A 22 4.64 -8.82 -3.73
N VAL A 23 4.61 -7.48 -3.91
CA VAL A 23 5.77 -6.62 -3.72
C VAL A 23 6.16 -6.52 -2.25
N ALA A 24 5.19 -6.42 -1.33
CA ALA A 24 5.45 -6.46 0.10
C ALA A 24 6.12 -7.78 0.51
N ILE A 25 5.60 -8.93 0.04
CA ILE A 25 6.21 -10.24 0.27
C ILE A 25 7.65 -10.27 -0.26
N ALA A 26 7.89 -9.83 -1.50
CA ALA A 26 9.23 -9.80 -2.07
C ALA A 26 10.21 -8.95 -1.24
N LEU A 27 9.77 -7.76 -0.80
CA LEU A 27 10.56 -6.86 0.05
C LEU A 27 10.89 -7.48 1.41
N TYR A 28 9.89 -8.04 2.10
CA TYR A 28 10.09 -8.57 3.44
C TYR A 28 10.78 -9.95 3.43
N SER A 29 10.63 -10.73 2.36
CA SER A 29 11.44 -11.93 2.12
C SER A 29 12.91 -11.57 1.89
N TYR A 30 13.19 -10.49 1.15
CA TYR A 30 14.56 -9.99 0.99
C TYR A 30 15.15 -9.56 2.33
N HIS A 31 14.41 -8.81 3.16
CA HIS A 31 14.86 -8.45 4.51
C HIS A 31 15.16 -9.68 5.38
N ALA A 32 14.28 -10.68 5.37
CA ALA A 32 14.48 -11.90 6.13
C ALA A 32 15.75 -12.65 5.71
N ASP A 33 16.03 -12.70 4.40
CA ASP A 33 17.25 -13.30 3.86
C ASP A 33 18.52 -12.55 4.28
N GLN A 34 18.49 -11.21 4.27
CA GLN A 34 19.61 -10.38 4.72
C GLN A 34 19.88 -10.52 6.23
N ILE A 35 18.84 -10.58 7.05
CA ILE A 35 18.96 -10.82 8.50
C ILE A 35 19.63 -12.18 8.74
N ASP A 36 19.19 -13.22 8.05
CA ASP A 36 19.75 -14.57 8.20
C ASP A 36 21.21 -14.64 7.75
N HIS A 37 21.56 -14.01 6.62
CA HIS A 37 22.95 -13.90 6.16
C HIS A 37 23.84 -13.15 7.15
N SER A 38 23.39 -12.01 7.67
CA SER A 38 24.14 -11.20 8.63
C SER A 38 24.39 -11.94 9.95
N ARG A 39 23.36 -12.66 10.44
CA ARG A 39 23.48 -13.52 11.63
C ARG A 39 24.48 -14.65 11.42
N LYS A 40 24.45 -15.31 10.25
CA LYS A 40 25.41 -16.38 9.90
C LYS A 40 26.85 -15.88 9.80
N GLN A 41 27.06 -14.63 9.40
CA GLN A 41 28.38 -14.01 9.30
C GLN A 41 28.91 -13.47 10.65
N GLY A 42 28.12 -13.53 11.73
CA GLY A 42 28.51 -13.02 13.05
C GLY A 42 28.41 -11.49 13.18
N ASN A 43 27.88 -10.80 12.17
CA ASN A 43 27.62 -9.36 12.21
C ASN A 43 26.28 -9.09 12.90
N LEU A 44 26.26 -9.25 14.23
CA LEU A 44 25.05 -9.06 15.02
C LEU A 44 24.52 -7.62 14.97
N ASP A 45 25.39 -6.62 14.92
CA ASP A 45 25.00 -5.21 14.86
C ASP A 45 24.24 -4.89 13.56
N GLU A 46 24.69 -5.45 12.44
CA GLU A 46 24.03 -5.32 11.13
C GLU A 46 22.67 -6.04 11.10
N ALA A 47 22.56 -7.18 11.82
CA ALA A 47 21.30 -7.88 11.98
C ALA A 47 20.27 -7.11 12.82
N TYR A 48 20.71 -6.40 13.88
CA TYR A 48 19.81 -5.58 14.71
C TYR A 48 19.31 -4.32 13.98
N ASP A 49 20.14 -3.68 13.16
CA ASP A 49 19.71 -2.54 12.34
C ASP A 49 18.69 -2.93 11.24
N THR A 50 18.59 -4.22 10.93
CA THR A 50 17.61 -4.77 9.99
C THR A 50 16.32 -5.29 10.63
N ASP A 51 16.14 -5.14 11.95
CA ASP A 51 14.90 -5.56 12.63
C ASP A 51 13.68 -4.77 12.13
N LEU A 52 12.56 -5.49 11.96
CA LEU A 52 11.31 -4.90 11.46
C LEU A 52 10.72 -3.91 12.46
N GLY A 53 10.47 -2.69 12.01
CA GLY A 53 9.82 -1.67 12.81
C GLY A 53 8.30 -1.84 12.86
N TRP A 54 7.63 -1.07 13.73
CA TRP A 54 6.17 -1.06 13.79
C TRP A 54 5.52 -0.73 12.43
N ARG A 55 6.17 0.15 11.63
CA ARG A 55 5.70 0.54 10.30
C ARG A 55 5.66 -0.64 9.35
N ASP A 56 6.64 -1.54 9.46
CA ASP A 56 6.74 -2.73 8.63
C ASP A 56 5.64 -3.73 8.97
N TYR A 57 5.43 -3.99 10.26
CA TYR A 57 4.33 -4.83 10.71
C TYR A 57 2.97 -4.29 10.25
N CYS A 58 2.74 -2.98 10.39
CA CYS A 58 1.51 -2.36 9.91
C CYS A 58 1.37 -2.48 8.40
N SER A 59 2.44 -2.27 7.62
CA SER A 59 2.42 -2.41 6.16
C SER A 59 2.08 -3.84 5.71
N ILE A 60 2.69 -4.85 6.35
CA ILE A 60 2.41 -6.27 6.07
C ILE A 60 0.96 -6.61 6.40
N ILE A 61 0.53 -6.31 7.63
CA ILE A 61 -0.80 -6.67 8.13
C ILE A 61 -1.90 -5.99 7.30
N THR A 62 -1.76 -4.70 7.01
CA THR A 62 -2.75 -3.96 6.20
C THR A 62 -2.81 -4.49 4.77
N SER A 63 -1.67 -4.83 4.16
CA SER A 63 -1.63 -5.42 2.81
C SER A 63 -2.33 -6.78 2.76
N VAL A 64 -2.09 -7.65 3.75
CA VAL A 64 -2.75 -8.97 3.87
C VAL A 64 -4.25 -8.81 4.09
N ILE A 65 -4.66 -7.94 5.01
CA ILE A 65 -6.08 -7.68 5.31
C ILE A 65 -6.80 -7.16 4.06
N LEU A 66 -6.26 -6.16 3.38
CA LEU A 66 -6.88 -5.58 2.18
C LEU A 66 -6.99 -6.62 1.07
N PHE A 67 -5.93 -7.36 0.77
CA PHE A 67 -6.01 -8.44 -0.21
C PHE A 67 -7.04 -9.50 0.19
N GLY A 68 -7.06 -9.94 1.45
CA GLY A 68 -8.03 -10.90 1.95
C GLY A 68 -9.47 -10.44 1.76
N ILE A 69 -9.77 -9.17 2.09
CA ILE A 69 -11.09 -8.56 1.89
C ILE A 69 -11.50 -8.60 0.41
N TYR A 70 -10.62 -8.16 -0.49
CA TYR A 70 -10.96 -8.06 -1.92
C TYR A 70 -10.94 -9.41 -2.64
N ALA A 71 -10.01 -10.31 -2.32
CA ALA A 71 -9.99 -11.68 -2.83
C ALA A 71 -11.25 -12.43 -2.43
N TYR A 72 -11.66 -12.32 -1.16
CA TYR A 72 -12.90 -12.91 -0.68
C TYR A 72 -14.13 -12.29 -1.33
N SER A 73 -14.13 -10.97 -1.56
CA SER A 73 -15.21 -10.28 -2.28
C SER A 73 -15.34 -10.73 -3.74
N VAL A 74 -14.24 -11.07 -4.41
CA VAL A 74 -14.27 -11.59 -5.79
C VAL A 74 -14.74 -13.04 -5.80
N TRP A 75 -14.19 -13.87 -4.90
CA TRP A 75 -14.50 -15.30 -4.86
C TRP A 75 -15.97 -15.59 -4.55
N THR A 76 -16.54 -14.89 -3.58
CA THR A 76 -17.89 -15.20 -3.10
C THR A 76 -19.02 -14.68 -3.97
N ARG A 77 -18.70 -13.99 -5.09
CA ARG A 77 -19.53 -13.47 -6.21
C ARG A 77 -20.91 -12.85 -5.93
N ASN A 78 -21.51 -13.00 -4.74
CA ASN A 78 -22.84 -12.56 -4.31
C ASN A 78 -23.22 -12.88 -2.84
N ARG A 79 -22.44 -13.64 -2.04
CA ARG A 79 -22.91 -14.10 -0.70
C ARG A 79 -22.40 -13.34 0.53
N VAL A 80 -21.27 -12.64 0.45
CA VAL A 80 -20.64 -12.05 1.66
C VAL A 80 -21.10 -10.63 1.96
N THR A 81 -21.68 -9.96 0.97
CA THR A 81 -22.32 -8.65 1.22
C THR A 81 -23.54 -8.77 2.15
N SER A 82 -23.95 -9.98 2.56
CA SER A 82 -24.94 -10.17 3.64
C SER A 82 -24.35 -10.27 5.05
N LEU A 83 -23.03 -10.50 5.22
CA LEU A 83 -22.41 -10.70 6.53
C LEU A 83 -22.28 -9.37 7.30
N ILE A 84 -22.13 -8.27 6.57
CA ILE A 84 -22.21 -6.91 7.10
C ILE A 84 -23.26 -6.17 6.29
N GLN A 85 -24.52 -6.31 6.69
CA GLN A 85 -25.64 -5.58 6.07
C GLN A 85 -25.45 -4.06 6.15
N ASN A 86 -24.68 -3.58 7.13
CA ASN A 86 -24.45 -2.17 7.35
C ASN A 86 -23.29 -1.64 6.47
N LYS A 87 -23.65 -0.91 5.40
CA LYS A 87 -22.69 -0.26 4.49
C LYS A 87 -21.64 0.60 5.22
N PHE A 88 -22.03 1.25 6.32
CA PHE A 88 -21.11 2.09 7.11
C PHE A 88 -20.05 1.27 7.83
N LEU A 89 -20.43 0.16 8.45
CA LEU A 89 -19.48 -0.71 9.16
C LEU A 89 -18.47 -1.32 8.17
N ARG A 90 -18.93 -1.77 6.99
CA ARG A 90 -18.05 -2.25 5.92
C ARG A 90 -17.04 -1.19 5.51
N ALA A 91 -17.50 0.04 5.30
CA ALA A 91 -16.63 1.13 4.90
C ALA A 91 -15.58 1.43 5.98
N ILE A 92 -15.98 1.53 7.26
CA ILE A 92 -15.04 1.77 8.37
C ILE A 92 -13.97 0.66 8.42
N LEU A 93 -14.36 -0.61 8.29
CA LEU A 93 -13.44 -1.75 8.31
C LEU A 93 -12.44 -1.76 7.16
N ILE A 94 -12.79 -1.18 6.01
CA ILE A 94 -11.87 -1.03 4.87
C ILE A 94 -11.04 0.25 5.00
N LEU A 95 -11.63 1.34 5.48
CA LEU A 95 -10.99 2.64 5.62
C LEU A 95 -9.90 2.65 6.68
N ILE A 96 -10.04 1.91 7.78
CA ILE A 96 -9.00 1.83 8.82
C ILE A 96 -7.68 1.27 8.25
N PRO A 97 -7.61 0.06 7.68
CA PRO A 97 -6.36 -0.47 7.12
C PRO A 97 -5.87 0.36 5.94
N THR A 98 -6.77 0.92 5.12
CA THR A 98 -6.41 1.80 4.00
C THR A 98 -5.75 3.10 4.48
N GLY A 99 -6.33 3.74 5.50
CA GLY A 99 -5.81 4.98 6.08
C GLY A 99 -4.45 4.75 6.73
N LEU A 100 -4.28 3.63 7.44
CA LEU A 100 -3.00 3.26 8.04
C LEU A 100 -1.92 3.00 6.96
N LEU A 101 -2.26 2.25 5.90
CA LEU A 101 -1.37 2.00 4.77
C LEU A 101 -0.93 3.32 4.11
N LEU A 102 -1.88 4.21 3.81
CA LEU A 102 -1.59 5.52 3.22
C LEU A 102 -0.74 6.40 4.14
N TYR A 103 -1.06 6.45 5.44
CA TYR A 103 -0.31 7.24 6.41
C TYR A 103 1.16 6.84 6.45
N ILE A 104 1.45 5.53 6.49
CA ILE A 104 2.82 5.01 6.55
C ILE A 104 3.58 5.35 5.27
N HIS A 105 3.02 5.02 4.10
CA HIS A 105 3.74 5.12 2.83
C HIS A 105 3.81 6.55 2.29
N CYS A 106 2.77 7.38 2.47
CA CYS A 106 2.87 8.81 2.20
C CYS A 106 3.89 9.48 3.13
N GLY A 107 3.93 9.10 4.41
CA GLY A 107 4.93 9.60 5.36
C GLY A 107 6.36 9.19 4.99
N ALA A 108 6.55 7.98 4.46
CA ALA A 108 7.84 7.53 3.94
C ALA A 108 8.28 8.34 2.71
N ILE A 109 7.38 8.59 1.75
CA ILE A 109 7.65 9.42 0.58
C ILE A 109 7.97 10.87 0.99
N ASP A 110 7.20 11.47 1.91
CA ASP A 110 7.48 12.81 2.45
C ASP A 110 8.85 12.87 3.12
N SER A 111 9.20 11.85 3.90
CA SER A 111 10.52 11.74 4.53
C SER A 111 11.65 11.68 3.48
N LEU A 112 11.47 10.92 2.39
CA LEU A 112 12.44 10.85 1.29
C LEU A 112 12.62 12.19 0.57
N VAL A 113 11.52 12.92 0.33
CA VAL A 113 11.54 14.25 -0.29
C VAL A 113 12.24 15.26 0.62
N ARG A 114 11.93 15.26 1.93
CA ARG A 114 12.59 16.16 2.89
C ARG A 114 14.07 15.86 3.02
N ALA A 115 14.45 14.59 3.12
CA ALA A 115 15.85 14.17 3.16
C ALA A 115 16.59 14.60 1.89
N GLN A 116 16.00 14.40 0.72
CA GLN A 116 16.56 14.86 -0.56
C GLN A 116 16.80 16.36 -0.57
N ASN A 117 15.80 17.15 -0.16
CA ASN A 117 15.90 18.61 -0.14
C ASN A 117 16.98 19.09 0.83
N TYR A 118 17.09 18.47 2.00
CA TYR A 118 18.13 18.80 2.98
C TYR A 118 19.55 18.46 2.47
N ILE A 119 19.72 17.29 1.86
CA ILE A 119 21.00 16.87 1.27
C ILE A 119 21.39 17.79 0.13
N ASN A 120 20.45 18.11 -0.77
CA ASN A 120 20.70 18.97 -1.91
C ASN A 120 21.02 20.40 -1.48
N ALA A 121 20.29 20.97 -0.51
CA ALA A 121 20.61 22.28 0.06
C ALA A 121 22.01 22.29 0.70
N SER A 122 22.36 21.24 1.44
CA SER A 122 23.68 21.10 2.05
C SER A 122 24.81 20.99 1.02
N ARG A 123 24.58 20.28 -0.10
CA ARG A 123 25.55 20.12 -1.18
C ARG A 123 25.71 21.39 -2.00
N MET A 124 24.61 22.09 -2.29
CA MET A 124 24.63 23.39 -2.97
C MET A 124 25.51 24.40 -2.22
N ASN A 125 25.42 24.41 -0.89
CA ASN A 125 26.24 25.31 -0.05
C ASN A 125 27.73 24.91 -0.02
N ARG A 126 28.06 23.62 -0.14
CA ARG A 126 29.46 23.15 -0.09
C ARG A 126 30.16 23.14 -1.44
N TYR A 127 29.42 22.90 -2.52
CA TYR A 127 29.96 22.71 -3.87
C TYR A 127 29.05 23.37 -4.91
N PRO A 128 29.01 24.71 -4.97
CA PRO A 128 28.09 25.44 -5.85
C PRO A 128 28.38 25.16 -7.34
N ASP A 129 29.66 25.07 -7.73
CA ASP A 129 30.06 24.93 -9.14
C ASP A 129 29.81 23.53 -9.73
N SER A 130 29.61 22.52 -8.88
CA SER A 130 29.35 21.13 -9.30
C SER A 130 28.00 20.58 -8.86
N TYR A 131 27.13 21.45 -8.33
CA TYR A 131 25.84 21.06 -7.75
C TYR A 131 24.96 20.24 -8.71
N GLU A 132 24.87 20.65 -9.98
CA GLU A 132 24.05 19.93 -10.98
C GLU A 132 24.52 18.49 -11.20
N SER A 133 25.84 18.28 -11.20
CA SER A 133 26.44 16.94 -11.41
C SER A 133 26.29 16.02 -10.19
N TYR A 134 26.09 16.57 -8.99
CA TYR A 134 25.98 15.81 -7.74
C TYR A 134 24.62 15.92 -7.06
N LYS A 135 23.59 16.36 -7.79
CA LYS A 135 22.23 16.44 -7.27
C LYS A 135 21.76 15.05 -6.86
N PHE A 136 21.43 14.91 -5.58
CA PHE A 136 20.91 13.67 -5.03
C PHE A 136 19.42 13.53 -5.37
N ASN A 137 19.02 12.33 -5.77
CA ASN A 137 17.63 11.98 -6.05
C ASN A 137 17.27 10.70 -5.31
N SER A 138 16.41 10.80 -4.30
CA SER A 138 15.96 9.67 -3.46
C SER A 138 15.10 8.66 -4.24
N PHE A 139 14.61 9.01 -5.42
CA PHE A 139 13.78 8.15 -6.27
C PHE A 139 14.58 7.44 -7.37
N VAL A 140 15.89 7.68 -7.47
CA VAL A 140 16.76 7.03 -8.44
C VAL A 140 17.59 5.98 -7.72
N CYS A 141 17.34 4.72 -8.05
CA CYS A 141 18.09 3.61 -7.48
C CYS A 141 19.38 3.33 -8.28
N PRO A 142 20.53 3.14 -7.60
CA PRO A 142 21.71 2.59 -8.25
C PRO A 142 21.41 1.18 -8.76
N LYS A 143 21.96 0.82 -9.93
CA LYS A 143 21.75 -0.51 -10.55
C LYS A 143 22.19 -1.67 -9.63
N GLU A 144 23.14 -1.42 -8.75
CA GLU A 144 23.74 -2.40 -7.86
C GLU A 144 22.93 -2.66 -6.59
N VAL A 145 21.87 -1.88 -6.33
CA VAL A 145 21.08 -1.96 -5.10
C VAL A 145 19.64 -2.40 -5.42
N PRO A 146 19.39 -3.70 -5.67
CA PRO A 146 18.05 -4.21 -6.04
C PRO A 146 17.00 -3.92 -4.97
N PHE A 147 17.43 -3.88 -3.70
CA PHE A 147 16.61 -3.49 -2.56
C PHE A 147 15.92 -2.13 -2.74
N CYS A 148 16.63 -1.15 -3.33
CA CYS A 148 16.09 0.19 -3.52
C CYS A 148 14.86 0.17 -4.45
N PHE A 149 14.89 -0.61 -5.53
CA PHE A 149 13.76 -0.73 -6.46
C PHE A 149 12.55 -1.38 -5.78
N LEU A 150 12.77 -2.42 -4.97
CA LEU A 150 11.71 -3.08 -4.21
C LEU A 150 11.10 -2.12 -3.18
N LEU A 151 11.91 -1.38 -2.45
CA LEU A 151 11.47 -0.43 -1.43
C LEU A 151 10.62 0.70 -2.05
N LEU A 152 11.12 1.34 -3.11
CA LEU A 152 10.36 2.38 -3.81
C LEU A 152 9.07 1.84 -4.41
N SER A 153 9.13 0.65 -5.03
CA SER A 153 7.93 0.00 -5.58
C SER A 153 6.89 -0.25 -4.49
N ASN A 154 7.31 -0.73 -3.31
CA ASN A 154 6.42 -0.96 -2.18
C ASN A 154 5.73 0.34 -1.71
N TYR A 155 6.49 1.44 -1.61
CA TYR A 155 5.92 2.73 -1.21
C TYR A 155 4.89 3.25 -2.22
N PHE A 156 5.25 3.31 -3.51
CA PHE A 156 4.37 3.85 -4.53
C PHE A 156 3.16 2.94 -4.79
N LEU A 157 3.35 1.62 -4.86
CA LEU A 157 2.24 0.69 -5.04
C LEU A 157 1.29 0.72 -3.85
N SER A 158 1.79 0.80 -2.61
CA SER A 158 0.91 0.90 -1.44
C SER A 158 0.06 2.16 -1.46
N VAL A 159 0.63 3.29 -1.90
CA VAL A 159 -0.14 4.54 -2.08
C VAL A 159 -1.19 4.40 -3.19
N ILE A 160 -0.80 3.85 -4.34
CA ILE A 160 -1.73 3.59 -5.45
C ILE A 160 -2.87 2.67 -4.98
N THR A 161 -2.55 1.57 -4.30
CA THR A 161 -3.53 0.65 -3.73
C THR A 161 -4.48 1.36 -2.78
N GLY A 162 -3.96 2.17 -1.86
CA GLY A 162 -4.79 2.93 -0.94
C GLY A 162 -5.76 3.88 -1.65
N VAL A 163 -5.30 4.59 -2.68
CA VAL A 163 -6.16 5.48 -3.50
C VAL A 163 -7.24 4.69 -4.24
N PHE A 164 -6.90 3.55 -4.84
CA PHE A 164 -7.87 2.70 -5.55
C PHE A 164 -8.94 2.15 -4.59
N VAL A 165 -8.55 1.79 -3.37
CA VAL A 165 -9.49 1.37 -2.32
C VAL A 165 -10.41 2.53 -1.91
N LEU A 166 -9.87 3.73 -1.69
CA LEU A 166 -10.69 4.92 -1.37
C LEU A 166 -11.71 5.23 -2.48
N VAL A 167 -11.29 5.14 -3.74
CA VAL A 167 -12.16 5.34 -4.90
C VAL A 167 -13.26 4.28 -4.95
N GLU A 168 -12.97 3.00 -4.68
CA GLU A 168 -14.00 1.95 -4.61
C GLU A 168 -14.99 2.17 -3.45
N VAL A 169 -14.51 2.59 -2.29
CA VAL A 169 -15.37 2.91 -1.14
C VAL A 169 -16.27 4.09 -1.49
N ALA A 170 -15.73 5.18 -2.04
CA ALA A 170 -16.50 6.34 -2.46
C ALA A 170 -17.56 5.97 -3.50
N MET A 171 -17.19 5.24 -4.55
CA MET A 171 -18.14 4.76 -5.56
C MET A 171 -19.19 3.83 -4.96
N SER A 172 -18.81 2.95 -4.03
CA SER A 172 -19.75 2.11 -3.31
C SER A 172 -20.79 2.93 -2.53
N PHE A 173 -20.47 4.11 -2.00
CA PHE A 173 -21.44 5.00 -1.36
C PHE A 173 -22.31 5.75 -2.36
N PHE A 174 -21.69 6.44 -3.33
CA PHE A 174 -22.42 7.32 -4.24
C PHE A 174 -23.23 6.56 -5.30
N MET A 175 -22.77 5.39 -5.75
CA MET A 175 -23.44 4.62 -6.81
C MET A 175 -24.36 3.53 -6.29
N SER A 176 -24.43 3.28 -4.98
CA SER A 176 -25.35 2.29 -4.42
C SER A 176 -26.76 2.88 -4.28
N SER A 177 -27.43 3.05 -5.43
CA SER A 177 -28.86 3.39 -5.50
C SER A 177 -29.65 2.49 -4.54
N PRO A 178 -30.60 3.02 -3.75
CA PRO A 178 -31.48 2.19 -2.94
C PRO A 178 -32.17 1.20 -3.88
N ARG A 179 -31.98 -0.10 -3.64
CA ARG A 179 -32.86 -1.09 -4.26
C ARG A 179 -34.28 -0.71 -3.82
N PRO A 180 -35.25 -0.58 -4.74
CA PRO A 180 -36.63 -0.42 -4.32
C PRO A 180 -36.94 -1.55 -3.36
N SER A 181 -37.34 -1.20 -2.13
CA SER A 181 -37.88 -2.20 -1.22
C SER A 181 -39.00 -2.92 -1.97
N PRO A 182 -39.12 -4.25 -1.87
CA PRO A 182 -40.35 -4.89 -2.29
C PRO A 182 -41.44 -4.38 -1.35
N LYS A 183 -42.05 -3.24 -1.71
CA LYS A 183 -43.33 -2.84 -1.16
C LYS A 183 -44.29 -3.95 -1.58
N SER A 184 -44.74 -4.70 -0.59
CA SER A 184 -46.12 -5.16 -0.48
C SER A 184 -46.77 -5.51 -1.82
N VAL A 185 -46.59 -6.75 -2.27
CA VAL A 185 -47.67 -7.40 -3.01
C VAL A 185 -48.78 -7.61 -1.98
N GLY A 186 -49.57 -6.57 -1.78
CA GLY A 186 -50.92 -6.74 -1.28
C GLY A 186 -51.77 -7.17 -2.46
N VAL A 187 -52.18 -8.44 -2.46
CA VAL A 187 -53.58 -8.90 -2.51
C VAL A 187 -53.60 -10.26 -1.83
#